data_AF-A0AAE3T2G8-F1
#
_entry.id   AF-A0AAE3T2G8-F1
#
_cell.length_a   1.000
_cell.length_b   1.000
_cell.length_c   1.000
_cell.angle_alpha   90.00
_cell.angle_beta   90.00
_cell.angle_gamma   90.00
#
_symmetry.space_group_name_H-M   'P 1'
#
loop_
_entity.id
_entity.type
_entity.pdbx_description
1 polymer ?
#
loop_
_entity_poly.entity_id
_entity_poly.type
_entity_poly.pdbx_seq_one_letter_code
_entity_poly.pdbx_strand_id
1 'polypeptide(L)'
;MDTLLGSAIDVLLTITGRFAVWLFSLGRWRSESLDGEEGRIYGAAGALSFVREGHRVITTTGQLFAGIAFYVFLAVMGVLYAVAV
;
A
#
# COMPACT_ATOMS: atom_id res chain seq x y z
N MET A 1 12.10 15.36 -15.81
CA MET A 1 11.49 14.12 -16.38
C MET A 1 11.45 13.01 -15.32
N ASP A 2 12.50 12.96 -14.50
CA ASP A 2 12.67 12.49 -13.13
C ASP A 2 11.47 12.70 -12.17
N THR A 3 10.80 13.85 -12.16
CA THR A 3 9.66 14.10 -11.24
C THR A 3 8.35 13.41 -11.62
N LEU A 4 8.03 13.35 -12.92
CA LEU A 4 6.81 12.69 -13.42
C LEU A 4 6.91 11.17 -13.32
N LEU A 5 8.10 10.61 -13.59
CA LEU A 5 8.34 9.18 -13.44
C LEU A 5 8.28 8.76 -11.96
N GLY A 6 8.86 9.54 -11.06
CA GLY A 6 8.77 9.29 -9.62
C GLY A 6 7.32 9.28 -9.13
N SER A 7 6.51 10.28 -9.51
CA SER A 7 5.11 10.32 -9.08
C SER A 7 4.28 9.20 -9.71
N ALA A 8 4.55 8.83 -10.97
CA ALA A 8 3.88 7.70 -11.61
C ALA A 8 4.18 6.38 -10.91
N ILE A 9 5.44 6.17 -10.48
CA ILE A 9 5.84 4.99 -9.70
C ILE A 9 5.14 5.01 -8.34
N ASP A 10 5.11 6.13 -7.63
CA ASP A 10 4.43 6.24 -6.34
C ASP A 10 2.94 5.92 -6.44
N VAL A 11 2.27 6.45 -7.47
CA VAL A 11 0.85 6.15 -7.74
C VAL A 11 0.66 4.67 -8.06
N LEU A 12 1.52 4.09 -8.89
CA LEU A 12 1.47 2.66 -9.23
C LEU A 12 1.65 1.79 -7.98
N LEU A 13 2.67 2.06 -7.16
CA LEU A 13 2.92 1.35 -5.91
C LEU A 13 1.74 1.48 -4.94
N THR A 14 1.18 2.68 -4.81
CA THR A 14 0.05 2.93 -3.90
C THR A 14 -1.20 2.18 -4.36
N ILE A 15 -1.52 2.19 -5.66
CA ILE A 15 -2.64 1.44 -6.22
C ILE A 15 -2.42 -0.07 -6.02
N THR A 16 -1.23 -0.59 -6.33
CA THR A 16 -0.89 -2.01 -6.11
C THR A 16 -1.05 -2.38 -4.63
N GLY A 17 -0.56 -1.55 -3.72
CA GLY A 17 -0.69 -1.77 -2.30
C GLY A 17 -2.14 -1.73 -1.80
N ARG A 18 -2.97 -0.86 -2.36
CA ARG A 18 -4.42 -0.85 -2.12
C ARG A 18 -5.07 -2.17 -2.51
N PHE A 19 -4.75 -2.70 -3.69
CA PHE A 19 -5.24 -4.01 -4.13
C PHE A 19 -4.71 -5.14 -3.26
N ALA A 20 -3.43 -5.11 -2.89
CA ALA A 20 -2.83 -6.09 -1.98
C ALA A 20 -3.54 -6.08 -0.61
N VAL A 21 -3.73 -4.91 0.00
CA VAL A 21 -4.46 -4.76 1.26
C VAL A 21 -5.88 -5.30 1.12
N TRP A 22 -6.59 -4.96 0.05
CA TRP A 22 -7.95 -5.46 -0.17
C TRP A 22 -7.99 -6.99 -0.28
N LEU A 23 -7.08 -7.57 -1.07
CA LEU A 23 -6.97 -9.01 -1.30
C LEU A 23 -6.62 -9.77 -0.01
N PHE A 24 -5.59 -9.32 0.72
CA PHE A 24 -5.13 -9.97 1.95
C PHE A 24 -6.03 -9.72 3.15
N SER A 25 -6.73 -8.59 3.20
CA SER A 25 -7.71 -8.30 4.26
C SER A 25 -9.10 -8.87 3.99
N LEU A 26 -9.33 -9.51 2.84
CA LEU A 26 -10.64 -9.99 2.38
C LEU A 26 -11.70 -8.87 2.41
N GLY A 27 -11.31 -7.65 2.05
CA GLY A 27 -12.18 -6.47 2.11
C GLY A 27 -12.53 -5.98 3.52
N ARG A 28 -11.95 -6.55 4.58
CA ARG A 28 -12.22 -6.15 5.97
C ARG A 28 -11.59 -4.82 6.35
N TRP A 29 -10.52 -4.43 5.66
CA TRP A 29 -9.84 -3.15 5.90
C TRP A 29 -10.18 -2.16 4.79
N ARG A 30 -10.45 -0.91 5.18
CA ARG A 30 -10.73 0.18 4.25
C ARG A 30 -9.40 0.83 3.87
N SER A 31 -9.19 1.09 2.60
CA SER A 31 -8.08 1.91 2.12
C SER A 31 -8.52 3.38 2.07
N GLU A 32 -7.70 4.27 2.59
CA GLU A 32 -7.84 5.72 2.40
C GLU A 32 -7.85 6.07 0.90
N SER A 33 -8.58 7.13 0.52
CA SER A 33 -8.52 7.67 -0.85
C SER A 33 -7.18 8.35 -1.11
N LEU A 34 -6.71 8.32 -2.35
CA LEU A 34 -5.43 8.93 -2.74
C LEU A 34 -5.40 10.44 -2.48
N ASP A 35 -6.52 11.13 -2.69
CA ASP A 35 -6.69 12.56 -2.39
C ASP A 35 -7.29 12.81 -0.97
N GLY A 36 -7.30 11.78 -0.13
CA GLY A 36 -7.84 11.86 1.23
C GLY A 36 -6.86 12.45 2.22
N GLU A 37 -7.36 13.11 3.24
CA GLU A 37 -6.57 13.59 4.38
C GLU A 37 -6.99 12.94 5.72
N GLU A 38 -7.73 11.84 5.66
CA GLU A 38 -8.22 11.14 6.86
C GLU A 38 -7.04 10.68 7.74
N GLY A 39 -5.96 10.17 7.16
CA GLY A 39 -4.76 9.77 7.88
C GLY A 39 -4.05 10.93 8.56
N ARG A 40 -4.12 12.13 7.98
CA ARG A 40 -3.54 13.36 8.57
C ARG A 40 -4.40 13.93 9.70
N ILE A 41 -5.72 13.78 9.59
CA ILE A 41 -6.69 14.32 10.55
C ILE A 41 -6.88 13.38 11.75
N TYR A 42 -6.95 12.07 11.50
CA TYR A 42 -7.32 11.06 12.51
C TYR A 42 -6.17 10.13 12.90
N GLY A 43 -5.08 10.10 12.13
CA GLY A 43 -3.91 9.27 12.40
C GLY A 43 -2.78 10.06 13.07
N ALA A 44 -1.88 9.34 13.75
CA ALA A 44 -0.60 9.91 14.13
C ALA A 44 0.23 10.18 12.87
N ALA A 45 1.08 11.22 12.91
CA ALA A 45 1.99 11.50 11.79
C ALA A 45 2.84 10.27 11.45
N GLY A 46 2.82 9.84 10.18
CA GLY A 46 3.51 8.65 9.70
C GLY A 46 2.82 7.31 10.04
N ALA A 47 1.61 7.31 10.58
CA ALA A 47 0.87 6.08 10.81
C ALA A 47 0.56 5.37 9.48
N LEU A 48 0.82 4.06 9.42
CA LEU A 48 0.50 3.23 8.25
C LEU A 48 -0.97 2.75 8.27
N SER A 49 -1.60 2.79 9.43
CA SER A 49 -3.01 2.49 9.60
C SER A 49 -3.55 3.15 10.86
N PHE A 50 -4.85 3.43 10.87
CA PHE A 50 -5.57 3.94 12.02
C PHE A 50 -6.94 3.27 12.10
N VAL A 51 -7.64 3.42 13.24
CA VAL A 51 -9.00 2.92 13.42
C VAL A 51 -9.95 4.10 13.41
N ARG A 52 -10.97 4.05 12.57
CA ARG A 52 -12.02 5.06 12.49
C ARG A 52 -13.37 4.37 12.37
N GLU A 53 -14.33 4.78 13.19
CA GLU A 53 -15.70 4.23 13.16
C GLU A 53 -15.74 2.69 13.22
N GLY A 54 -14.88 2.09 14.05
CA GLY A 54 -14.76 0.63 14.20
C GLY A 54 -14.06 -0.11 13.05
N HIS A 55 -13.67 0.59 11.99
CA HIS A 55 -12.98 0.01 10.84
C HIS A 55 -11.50 0.39 10.84
N ARG A 56 -10.64 -0.57 10.49
CA ARG A 56 -9.22 -0.28 10.25
C ARG A 56 -9.09 0.37 8.88
N VAL A 57 -8.53 1.57 8.85
CA VAL A 57 -8.23 2.34 7.65
C VAL A 57 -6.72 2.32 7.42
N ILE A 58 -6.30 1.92 6.22
CA ILE A 58 -4.90 1.94 5.79
C ILE A 58 -4.61 3.26 5.09
N THR A 59 -3.61 3.98 5.58
CA THR A 59 -3.25 5.31 5.05
C THR A 59 -2.64 5.20 3.65
N THR A 60 -2.58 6.32 2.92
CA THR A 60 -1.86 6.37 1.63
C THR A 60 -0.40 5.92 1.76
N THR A 61 0.29 6.32 2.83
CA THR A 61 1.64 5.82 3.14
C THR A 61 1.66 4.32 3.41
N GLY A 62 0.70 3.80 4.18
CA GLY A 62 0.54 2.36 4.41
C GLY A 62 0.31 1.58 3.12
N GLN A 63 -0.48 2.12 2.20
CA GLN A 63 -0.72 1.54 0.88
C GLN A 63 0.57 1.51 0.06
N LEU A 64 1.34 2.60 0.01
CA LEU A 64 2.63 2.63 -0.69
C LEU A 64 3.58 1.54 -0.18
N PHE A 65 3.73 1.42 1.15
CA PHE A 65 4.56 0.36 1.75
C PHE A 65 4.04 -1.05 1.43
N ALA A 66 2.72 -1.25 1.45
CA ALA A 66 2.13 -2.53 1.06
C ALA A 66 2.42 -2.87 -0.41
N GLY A 67 2.42 -1.88 -1.30
CA GLY A 67 2.79 -2.04 -2.70
C GLY A 67 4.25 -2.44 -2.87
N ILE A 68 5.17 -1.76 -2.18
CA ILE A 68 6.59 -2.14 -2.17
C ILE A 68 6.75 -3.58 -1.65
N ALA A 69 6.12 -3.91 -0.52
CA ALA A 69 6.20 -5.24 0.07
C ALA A 69 5.69 -6.33 -0.90
N PHE A 70 4.62 -6.05 -1.66
CA PHE A 70 4.12 -6.95 -2.69
C PHE A 70 5.16 -7.21 -3.79
N TYR A 71 5.83 -6.18 -4.32
CA TYR A 71 6.87 -6.36 -5.34
C TYR A 71 8.12 -7.05 -4.79
N VAL A 72 8.50 -6.76 -3.55
CA VAL A 72 9.60 -7.48 -2.87
C VAL A 72 9.25 -8.96 -2.74
N PHE A 73 8.03 -9.28 -2.30
CA PHE A 73 7.56 -10.66 -2.21
C PHE A 73 7.55 -11.36 -3.58
N LEU A 74 7.06 -10.70 -4.62
CA LEU A 74 7.06 -11.22 -6.00
C LEU A 74 8.48 -11.51 -6.50
N ALA A 75 9.43 -10.60 -6.25
CA ALA A 75 10.82 -10.75 -6.64
C ALA A 75 11.48 -11.94 -5.91
N VAL A 76 11.27 -12.07 -4.60
CA VAL A 76 11.76 -13.21 -3.81
C VAL A 76 11.19 -14.52 -4.35
N MET A 77 9.89 -14.59 -4.60
CA MET A 77 9.25 -15.77 -5.19
C MET A 77 9.83 -16.12 -6.56
N GLY A 78 10.09 -15.11 -7.41
CA GLY A 78 10.72 -15.32 -8.71
C GLY A 78 12.13 -15.90 -8.62
N VAL A 79 12.95 -15.39 -7.69
CA VAL A 79 14.30 -15.93 -7.42
C VAL A 79 14.23 -17.36 -6.90
N LEU A 80 13.35 -17.63 -5.92
CA LEU A 80 13.17 -18.97 -5.38
C LEU A 80 12.73 -19.96 -6.46
N TYR A 81 11.79 -19.57 -7.31
CA TYR A 81 11.36 -20.38 -8.45
C TYR A 81 12.50 -20.65 -9.42
N ALA A 82 13.28 -19.63 -9.80
CA ALA A 82 14.42 -19.77 -10.71
C ALA A 82 15.56 -20.61 -10.14
N VAL A 83 15.68 -20.73 -8.81
CA VAL A 83 16.67 -21.59 -8.14
C VAL A 83 16.15 -23.03 -7.99
N ALA A 84 14.84 -23.20 -7.83
CA ALA A 84 14.22 -24.51 -7.58
C ALA A 84 13.93 -25.32 -8.87
N VAL A 85 13.88 -24.67 -10.02
CA VAL A 85 13.66 -25.26 -11.36
C VAL A 85 14.97 -25.32 -12.13
#